data_AF-A0A836FB78-F1
#
_entry.id   AF-A0A836FB78-F1
#
_cell.length_a   1.000
_cell.length_b   1.000
_cell.length_c   1.000
_cell.angle_alpha   90.00
_cell.angle_beta   90.00
_cell.angle_gamma   90.00
#
_symmetry.space_group_name_H-M   'P 1'
#
loop_
_entity.id
_entity.type
_entity.pdbx_description
1 polymer ?
#
loop_
_entity_poly.entity_id
_entity_poly.type
_entity_poly.pdbx_seq_one_letter_code
_entity_poly.pdbx_strand_id
1 'polypeptide(L)'
;MMSVKNALHTMHKILDDEYEYYTETVETNNAYGRVLANNIKSSTNVPFYNTSTKHGYAVLVSDGKSKRRVLKAHLTFAEISVVPGTCVRVRSGDPIPNGATAVVTLANTKILEECSDNDDYFNINDKEYEIEVLVAPQKNENIRNADCEIENGQTVLQIYSRIGSVELGILKLCGINSVRVIQIPSVGLLSIGDKLEQPGYTSTLKHIYDCNSITLISLLKENGYNPVDLGISAYQLKAIIKNIKYALDKVNLLVIMGHANDNDLLKPILREYFNAVIHFGRVEMKPGKSTTFATCIFNHKMKFFLCMSANPVTIPIVAHIFLLPFLNGMHFDIMAYEPKPNIPTCIMTTHELHHRPKFSWTTLHWSEKERFPRTCYSKKQHQNILKYQKANALLMLPQRTLHESKIDAAFVSAILDDIVNKIKNALDKVDILVIMGRTNDKDLLKPILKAYFNAMIHFGRVDMKPGKSTMFATCTFKQKIKFFLCMSANPTTVSVVTHVLLLPFLNEMYCNYLTKPINMQACVHTKHELHSRPKFSWTTLRWMETERFPRAYCLQNQHQNYQKGNALLKLPSCSPNQPILEAAFIPTMFLG
;
A
#
# COMPACT_ATOMS: atom_id res chain seq x y z
N MET A 1 37.08 -0.10 16.52
CA MET A 1 35.67 -0.54 16.43
C MET A 1 35.05 0.28 15.31
N MET A 2 34.17 -0.26 14.46
CA MET A 2 33.69 0.48 13.29
C MET A 2 32.40 1.24 13.61
N SER A 3 32.25 2.48 13.17
CA SER A 3 30.98 3.21 13.34
C SER A 3 29.85 2.55 12.56
N VAL A 4 28.59 2.71 12.99
CA VAL A 4 27.42 2.16 12.26
C VAL A 4 27.38 2.66 10.81
N LYS A 5 27.66 3.95 10.61
CA LYS A 5 27.69 4.55 9.27
C LYS A 5 28.77 3.94 8.38
N ASN A 6 29.98 3.75 8.89
CA ASN A 6 31.08 3.17 8.12
C ASN A 6 30.84 1.67 7.86
N ALA A 7 30.23 0.96 8.81
CA ALA A 7 29.85 -0.45 8.63
C ALA A 7 28.82 -0.61 7.50
N LEU A 8 27.76 0.22 7.48
CA LEU A 8 26.79 0.21 6.37
C LEU A 8 27.45 0.56 5.04
N HIS A 9 28.27 1.62 5.01
CA HIS A 9 28.99 2.01 3.80
C HIS A 9 29.90 0.89 3.28
N THR A 10 30.58 0.16 4.18
CA THR A 10 31.41 -1.00 3.82
C THR A 10 30.57 -2.11 3.19
N MET A 11 29.41 -2.43 3.78
CA MET A 11 28.50 -3.44 3.25
C MET A 11 27.97 -3.06 1.86
N HIS A 12 27.63 -1.79 1.65
CA HIS A 12 27.17 -1.28 0.37
C HIS A 12 28.27 -1.35 -0.70
N LYS A 13 29.48 -0.90 -0.38
CA LYS A 13 30.61 -0.94 -1.30
C LYS A 13 30.90 -2.36 -1.81
N ILE A 14 30.79 -3.36 -0.94
CA ILE A 14 31.01 -4.76 -1.32
C ILE A 14 29.91 -5.27 -2.27
N LEU A 15 28.67 -4.81 -2.10
CA LEU A 15 27.60 -5.14 -3.06
C LEU A 15 27.88 -4.51 -4.42
N ASP A 16 28.32 -3.25 -4.45
CA ASP A 16 28.59 -2.53 -5.69
C ASP A 16 29.81 -3.09 -6.45
N ASP A 17 30.86 -3.48 -5.72
CA ASP A 17 32.14 -3.91 -6.32
C ASP A 17 32.19 -5.41 -6.64
N GLU A 18 31.54 -6.27 -5.84
CA GLU A 18 31.80 -7.72 -5.86
C GLU A 18 30.55 -8.61 -6.05
N TYR A 19 29.33 -8.07 -5.92
CA TYR A 19 28.11 -8.89 -5.95
C TYR A 19 27.49 -9.00 -7.34
N GLU A 20 27.50 -10.22 -7.87
CA GLU A 20 26.76 -10.56 -9.08
C GLU A 20 25.34 -11.03 -8.72
N TYR A 21 24.33 -10.34 -9.25
CA TYR A 21 22.93 -10.71 -9.07
C TYR A 21 22.45 -11.67 -10.16
N TYR A 22 21.53 -12.53 -9.78
CA TYR A 22 20.87 -13.44 -10.70
C TYR A 22 19.48 -12.92 -11.04
N THR A 23 18.98 -13.33 -12.19
CA THR A 23 17.66 -12.95 -12.68
C THR A 23 16.86 -14.19 -13.01
N GLU A 24 15.55 -14.11 -12.84
CA GLU A 24 14.61 -15.16 -13.24
C GLU A 24 13.42 -14.56 -13.98
N THR A 25 12.73 -15.37 -14.77
CA THR A 25 11.48 -14.98 -15.42
C THR A 25 10.32 -15.47 -14.58
N VAL A 26 9.42 -14.56 -14.21
CA VAL A 26 8.20 -14.88 -13.47
C VAL A 26 6.98 -14.46 -14.28
N GLU A 27 5.89 -15.20 -14.12
CA GLU A 27 4.59 -14.77 -14.64
C GLU A 27 4.18 -13.44 -13.99
N THR A 28 3.54 -12.57 -14.76
CA THR A 28 3.08 -11.25 -14.28
C THR A 28 2.24 -11.39 -13.01
N ASN A 29 1.37 -12.39 -12.91
CA ASN A 29 0.51 -12.60 -11.72
C ASN A 29 1.30 -12.89 -10.43
N ASN A 30 2.53 -13.42 -10.56
CA ASN A 30 3.41 -13.76 -9.44
C ASN A 30 4.53 -12.71 -9.23
N ALA A 31 4.50 -11.62 -9.99
CA ALA A 31 5.56 -10.61 -9.99
C ALA A 31 5.41 -9.54 -8.89
N TYR A 32 4.33 -9.56 -8.10
CA TYR A 32 4.10 -8.58 -7.04
C TYR A 32 5.27 -8.56 -6.03
N GLY A 33 5.80 -7.36 -5.76
CA GLY A 33 6.89 -7.13 -4.84
C GLY A 33 8.29 -7.48 -5.37
N ARG A 34 8.40 -8.04 -6.58
CA ARG A 34 9.67 -8.34 -7.27
C ARG A 34 10.29 -7.07 -7.87
N VAL A 35 11.59 -7.09 -8.11
CA VAL A 35 12.32 -5.97 -8.76
C VAL A 35 12.66 -6.32 -10.20
N LEU A 36 12.39 -5.41 -11.15
CA LEU A 36 12.66 -5.62 -12.56
C LEU A 36 14.15 -5.70 -12.87
N ALA A 37 14.55 -6.65 -13.72
CA ALA A 37 15.93 -6.80 -14.19
C ALA A 37 16.22 -6.09 -15.51
N ASN A 38 15.18 -5.59 -16.21
CA ASN A 38 15.29 -4.92 -17.50
C ASN A 38 14.20 -3.84 -17.63
N ASN A 39 14.43 -2.85 -18.49
CA ASN A 39 13.38 -1.93 -18.91
C ASN A 39 12.29 -2.70 -19.66
N ILE A 40 11.03 -2.37 -19.38
CA ILE A 40 9.88 -2.93 -20.08
C ILE A 40 9.37 -1.89 -21.06
N LYS A 41 9.29 -2.27 -22.33
CA LYS A 41 8.69 -1.47 -23.40
C LYS A 41 7.35 -2.06 -23.79
N SER A 42 6.38 -1.20 -24.12
CA SER A 42 5.13 -1.66 -24.73
C SER A 42 5.40 -2.08 -26.18
N SER A 43 4.84 -3.21 -26.61
CA SER A 43 4.83 -3.63 -28.02
C SER A 43 3.58 -3.19 -28.78
N THR A 44 2.66 -2.51 -28.08
CA THR A 44 1.36 -2.11 -28.61
C THR A 44 0.99 -0.70 -28.16
N ASN A 45 0.18 -0.02 -28.95
CA ASN A 45 -0.49 1.19 -28.51
C ASN A 45 -1.56 0.88 -27.46
N VAL A 46 -1.77 1.78 -26.52
CA VAL A 46 -2.85 1.71 -25.54
C VAL A 46 -3.65 3.03 -25.56
N PRO A 47 -4.95 2.99 -25.87
CA PRO A 47 -5.66 1.83 -26.44
C PRO A 47 -5.10 1.44 -27.83
N PHE A 48 -5.33 0.18 -28.22
CA PHE A 48 -4.82 -0.34 -29.52
C PHE A 48 -5.55 0.27 -30.72
N TYR A 49 -6.84 0.61 -30.55
CA TYR A 49 -7.69 1.27 -31.55
C TYR A 49 -8.23 2.57 -30.98
N ASN A 50 -8.73 3.45 -31.87
CA ASN A 50 -9.56 4.58 -31.44
C ASN A 50 -10.77 4.03 -30.67
N THR A 51 -11.08 4.61 -29.51
CA THR A 51 -12.18 4.19 -28.64
C THR A 51 -13.13 5.35 -28.38
N SER A 52 -14.40 5.07 -28.12
CA SER A 52 -15.34 6.12 -27.72
C SER A 52 -15.11 6.54 -26.27
N THR A 53 -15.21 7.84 -25.96
CA THR A 53 -15.18 8.35 -24.58
C THR A 53 -16.56 8.44 -23.93
N LYS A 54 -17.63 8.26 -24.70
CA LYS A 54 -19.03 8.39 -24.27
C LYS A 54 -19.91 7.26 -24.81
N HIS A 55 -21.05 7.04 -24.18
CA HIS A 55 -22.11 6.20 -24.77
C HIS A 55 -22.89 7.02 -25.80
N GLY A 56 -23.12 6.45 -26.98
CA GLY A 56 -23.72 7.19 -28.08
C GLY A 56 -23.73 6.44 -29.40
N TYR A 57 -23.68 7.20 -30.48
CA TYR A 57 -23.65 6.68 -31.85
C TYR A 57 -22.39 7.16 -32.57
N ALA A 58 -21.60 6.23 -33.08
CA ALA A 58 -20.49 6.50 -33.99
C ALA A 58 -21.06 6.89 -35.35
N VAL A 59 -20.70 8.09 -35.82
CA VAL A 59 -21.29 8.75 -36.99
C VAL A 59 -20.22 9.31 -37.92
N LEU A 60 -20.62 9.60 -39.15
CA LEU A 60 -19.85 10.42 -40.08
C LEU A 60 -20.22 11.91 -39.89
N VAL A 61 -19.21 12.76 -39.70
CA VAL A 61 -19.40 14.21 -39.48
C VAL A 61 -19.99 14.91 -40.71
N SER A 62 -19.66 14.45 -41.93
CA SER A 62 -20.17 15.04 -43.18
C SER A 62 -21.69 14.95 -43.32
N ASP A 63 -22.34 14.02 -42.63
CA ASP A 63 -23.81 13.88 -42.64
C ASP A 63 -24.49 14.99 -41.81
N GLY A 64 -23.73 15.71 -40.96
CA GLY A 64 -24.24 16.84 -40.17
C GLY A 64 -25.41 16.50 -39.25
N LYS A 65 -26.35 17.43 -39.14
CA LYS A 65 -27.62 17.26 -38.42
C LYS A 65 -28.64 16.58 -39.34
N SER A 66 -28.79 15.27 -39.22
CA SER A 66 -29.59 14.46 -40.15
C SER A 66 -30.08 13.16 -39.50
N LYS A 67 -31.07 12.54 -40.15
CA LYS A 67 -31.53 11.20 -39.84
C LYS A 67 -30.50 10.17 -40.29
N ARG A 68 -30.29 9.14 -39.48
CA ARG A 68 -29.36 8.05 -39.76
C ARG A 68 -29.98 6.72 -39.38
N ARG A 69 -29.70 5.71 -40.20
CA ARG A 69 -30.04 4.33 -39.91
C ARG A 69 -29.00 3.73 -38.96
N VAL A 70 -29.44 3.12 -37.87
CA VAL A 70 -28.56 2.42 -36.95
C VAL A 70 -28.28 1.02 -37.50
N LEU A 71 -27.03 0.78 -37.88
CA LEU A 71 -26.55 -0.53 -38.32
C LEU A 71 -26.50 -1.50 -37.13
N LYS A 72 -26.63 -2.80 -37.43
CA LYS A 72 -26.44 -3.88 -36.46
C LYS A 72 -25.08 -3.75 -35.77
N ALA A 73 -25.06 -3.85 -34.44
CA ALA A 73 -23.78 -4.02 -33.74
C ALA A 73 -23.35 -5.49 -33.84
N HIS A 74 -22.15 -5.71 -34.37
CA HIS A 74 -21.46 -7.00 -34.32
C HIS A 74 -20.57 -7.03 -33.08
N LEU A 75 -20.31 -8.23 -32.58
CA LEU A 75 -19.33 -8.45 -31.49
C LEU A 75 -17.93 -7.91 -31.86
N THR A 76 -17.63 -7.82 -33.15
CA THR A 76 -16.40 -7.26 -33.73
C THR A 76 -16.69 -5.94 -34.47
N PHE A 77 -16.53 -4.80 -33.78
CA PHE A 77 -16.71 -3.46 -34.38
C PHE A 77 -15.82 -3.20 -35.62
N ALA A 78 -14.72 -3.95 -35.77
CA ALA A 78 -13.81 -3.85 -36.92
C ALA A 78 -14.43 -4.26 -38.26
N GLU A 79 -15.49 -5.09 -38.23
CA GLU A 79 -16.18 -5.57 -39.44
C GLU A 79 -17.27 -4.61 -39.93
N ILE A 80 -17.60 -3.59 -39.13
CA ILE A 80 -18.64 -2.62 -39.47
C ILE A 80 -18.01 -1.36 -40.04
N SER A 81 -18.50 -0.94 -41.20
CA SER A 81 -18.13 0.34 -41.81
C SER A 81 -19.31 1.30 -41.76
N VAL A 82 -19.13 2.43 -41.10
CA VAL A 82 -20.07 3.56 -41.12
C VAL A 82 -19.91 4.29 -42.46
N VAL A 83 -20.99 4.28 -43.25
CA VAL A 83 -21.12 4.98 -44.53
C VAL A 83 -22.09 6.16 -44.38
N PRO A 84 -22.13 7.12 -45.31
CA PRO A 84 -23.05 8.25 -45.24
C PRO A 84 -24.51 7.82 -45.01
N GLY A 85 -25.20 8.48 -44.08
CA GLY A 85 -26.58 8.17 -43.69
C GLY A 85 -26.73 6.99 -42.71
N THR A 86 -25.63 6.42 -42.23
CA THR A 86 -25.63 5.30 -41.27
C THR A 86 -24.88 5.64 -39.99
N CYS A 87 -25.12 4.87 -38.93
CA CYS A 87 -24.38 4.98 -37.67
C CYS A 87 -24.38 3.66 -36.91
N VAL A 88 -23.52 3.54 -35.90
CA VAL A 88 -23.42 2.35 -35.04
C VAL A 88 -23.48 2.80 -33.59
N ARG A 89 -24.25 2.09 -32.76
CA ARG A 89 -24.30 2.37 -31.32
C ARG A 89 -23.00 1.90 -30.65
N VAL A 90 -22.35 2.76 -29.87
CA VAL A 90 -21.08 2.50 -29.19
C VAL A 90 -21.15 2.91 -27.71
N ARG A 91 -20.41 2.21 -26.86
CA ARG A 91 -20.20 2.58 -25.45
C ARG A 91 -18.89 3.28 -25.24
N SER A 92 -18.77 3.95 -24.09
CA SER A 92 -17.47 4.36 -23.58
C SER A 92 -16.54 3.13 -23.50
N GLY A 93 -15.36 3.23 -24.11
CA GLY A 93 -14.37 2.17 -24.23
C GLY A 93 -14.52 1.25 -25.45
N ASP A 94 -15.67 1.26 -26.14
CA ASP A 94 -15.84 0.45 -27.35
C ASP A 94 -14.97 1.02 -28.50
N PRO A 95 -14.41 0.16 -29.38
CA PRO A 95 -13.69 0.59 -30.57
C PRO A 95 -14.57 1.43 -31.51
N ILE A 96 -13.98 2.43 -32.15
CA ILE A 96 -14.64 3.21 -33.20
C ILE A 96 -14.66 2.40 -34.50
N PRO A 97 -15.84 2.15 -35.11
CA PRO A 97 -15.96 1.44 -36.38
C PRO A 97 -15.26 2.16 -37.54
N ASN A 98 -14.92 1.42 -38.59
CA ASN A 98 -14.32 2.00 -39.79
C ASN A 98 -15.25 3.05 -40.41
N GLY A 99 -14.68 4.16 -40.91
CA GLY A 99 -15.44 5.26 -41.51
C GLY A 99 -16.06 6.26 -40.52
N ALA A 100 -16.28 5.88 -39.25
CA ALA A 100 -16.80 6.82 -38.25
C ALA A 100 -15.75 7.89 -37.89
N THR A 101 -16.19 9.13 -37.74
CA THR A 101 -15.32 10.30 -37.49
C THR A 101 -15.68 11.09 -36.23
N ALA A 102 -16.79 10.73 -35.57
CA ALA A 102 -17.21 11.29 -34.29
C ALA A 102 -18.15 10.32 -33.55
N VAL A 103 -18.34 10.54 -32.25
CA VAL A 103 -19.41 9.90 -31.47
C VAL A 103 -20.35 10.97 -30.92
N VAL A 104 -21.64 10.84 -31.22
CA VAL A 104 -22.70 11.72 -30.69
C VAL A 104 -23.35 11.06 -29.48
N THR A 105 -23.46 11.78 -28.37
CA THR A 105 -24.07 11.26 -27.14
C THR A 105 -25.57 11.05 -27.28
N LEU A 106 -26.14 10.15 -26.48
CA LEU A 106 -27.58 9.87 -26.51
C LEU A 106 -28.46 11.11 -26.29
N ALA A 107 -27.99 12.08 -25.48
CA ALA A 107 -28.70 13.34 -25.23
C ALA A 107 -28.84 14.22 -26.49
N ASN A 108 -27.93 14.05 -27.46
CA ASN A 108 -27.93 14.78 -28.73
C ASN A 108 -28.57 13.97 -29.86
N THR A 109 -29.32 12.91 -29.54
CA THR A 109 -30.03 12.06 -30.51
C THR A 109 -31.49 11.85 -30.10
N LYS A 110 -32.36 11.70 -31.09
CA LYS A 110 -33.76 11.32 -30.91
C LYS A 110 -34.05 10.05 -31.69
N ILE A 111 -34.61 9.03 -31.06
CA ILE A 111 -35.03 7.79 -31.74
C ILE A 111 -36.36 8.08 -32.45
N LEU A 112 -36.46 7.71 -33.74
CA LEU A 112 -37.61 8.04 -34.59
C LEU A 112 -38.61 6.90 -34.71
N GLU A 113 -38.18 5.66 -34.59
CA GLU A 113 -39.04 4.47 -34.55
C GLU A 113 -38.77 3.69 -33.24
N GLU A 114 -39.81 3.55 -32.41
CA GLU A 114 -39.72 2.77 -31.17
C GLU A 114 -39.63 1.28 -31.51
N CYS A 115 -38.47 0.67 -31.24
CA CYS A 115 -38.39 -0.78 -31.12
C CYS A 115 -39.04 -1.20 -29.80
N SER A 116 -40.17 -1.91 -29.88
CA SER A 116 -40.64 -2.75 -28.80
C SER A 116 -39.73 -3.97 -28.69
N ASP A 117 -38.72 -3.91 -27.84
CA ASP A 117 -38.11 -5.11 -27.27
C ASP A 117 -37.38 -4.79 -25.97
N ASN A 118 -37.55 -5.69 -25.01
CA ASN A 118 -36.90 -5.68 -23.71
C ASN A 118 -35.36 -5.71 -23.88
N ASP A 119 -34.68 -4.74 -23.28
CA ASP A 119 -33.31 -4.79 -22.74
C ASP A 119 -32.11 -5.30 -23.58
N ASP A 120 -32.23 -5.63 -24.87
CA ASP A 120 -31.05 -6.02 -25.68
C ASP A 120 -30.29 -4.80 -26.24
N TYR A 121 -29.41 -4.27 -25.38
CA TYR A 121 -28.58 -3.08 -25.53
C TYR A 121 -27.82 -2.93 -26.86
N PHE A 122 -27.49 -4.03 -27.53
CA PHE A 122 -26.62 -4.05 -28.72
C PHE A 122 -27.37 -4.08 -30.05
N ASN A 123 -28.71 -4.04 -30.07
CA ASN A 123 -29.46 -4.34 -31.29
C ASN A 123 -29.03 -5.70 -31.89
N ILE A 124 -28.90 -6.71 -31.01
CA ILE A 124 -28.44 -8.07 -31.37
C ILE A 124 -29.49 -8.76 -32.25
N ASN A 125 -30.76 -8.42 -32.06
CA ASN A 125 -31.93 -9.04 -32.68
C ASN A 125 -32.32 -8.42 -34.05
N ASP A 126 -31.35 -7.86 -34.78
CA ASP A 126 -31.50 -7.49 -36.20
C ASP A 126 -32.56 -6.42 -36.55
N LYS A 127 -32.98 -5.56 -35.61
CA LYS A 127 -33.96 -4.50 -35.92
C LYS A 127 -33.27 -3.20 -36.30
N GLU A 128 -33.16 -2.91 -37.59
CA GLU A 128 -32.75 -1.57 -38.05
C GLU A 128 -33.76 -0.53 -37.55
N TYR A 129 -33.28 0.52 -36.87
CA TYR A 129 -34.09 1.66 -36.43
C TYR A 129 -33.43 2.98 -36.82
N GLU A 130 -34.23 4.04 -36.89
CA GLU A 130 -33.74 5.37 -37.24
C GLU A 130 -33.53 6.24 -36.01
N ILE A 131 -32.45 7.03 -36.06
CA ILE A 131 -32.21 8.13 -35.14
C ILE A 131 -32.11 9.44 -35.91
N GLU A 132 -32.45 10.54 -35.24
CA GLU A 132 -32.15 11.90 -35.66
C GLU A 132 -31.04 12.46 -34.77
N VAL A 133 -29.94 12.88 -35.38
CA VAL A 133 -28.91 13.64 -34.67
C VAL A 133 -29.36 15.10 -34.58
N LEU A 134 -29.43 15.61 -33.35
CA LEU A 134 -30.02 16.92 -33.04
C LEU A 134 -29.01 18.07 -33.17
N VAL A 135 -27.73 17.77 -32.97
CA VAL A 135 -26.60 18.71 -32.98
C VAL A 135 -25.54 18.18 -33.94
N ALA A 136 -25.06 19.01 -34.86
CA ALA A 136 -24.02 18.61 -35.81
C ALA A 136 -22.70 18.29 -35.06
N PRO A 137 -22.15 17.08 -35.19
CA PRO A 137 -20.93 16.68 -34.49
C PRO A 137 -19.69 17.36 -35.07
N GLN A 138 -18.64 17.48 -34.26
CA GLN A 138 -17.30 17.89 -34.71
C GLN A 138 -16.40 16.68 -35.00
N LYS A 139 -15.39 16.86 -35.87
CA LYS A 139 -14.39 15.82 -36.15
C LYS A 139 -13.65 15.44 -34.86
N ASN A 140 -13.51 14.13 -34.63
CA ASN A 140 -12.93 13.52 -33.43
C ASN A 140 -13.69 13.82 -32.12
N GLU A 141 -14.92 14.33 -32.18
CA GLU A 141 -15.73 14.55 -30.99
C GLU A 141 -15.99 13.21 -30.29
N ASN A 142 -15.74 13.17 -28.98
CA ASN A 142 -15.90 12.00 -28.11
C ASN A 142 -15.12 10.75 -28.57
N ILE A 143 -14.02 10.93 -29.33
CA ILE A 143 -13.09 9.86 -29.70
C ILE A 143 -11.80 10.02 -28.90
N ARG A 144 -11.35 8.92 -28.29
CA ARG A 144 -10.02 8.77 -27.72
C ARG A 144 -9.16 8.01 -28.73
N ASN A 145 -8.11 8.67 -29.22
CA ASN A 145 -7.21 8.08 -30.21
C ASN A 145 -6.53 6.83 -29.65
N ALA A 146 -6.15 5.91 -30.54
CA ALA A 146 -5.12 4.91 -30.22
C ALA A 146 -3.86 5.64 -29.71
N ASP A 147 -3.02 4.95 -28.92
CA ASP A 147 -1.74 5.45 -28.36
C ASP A 147 -1.77 6.56 -27.31
N CYS A 148 -2.92 7.18 -27.06
CA CYS A 148 -3.00 8.34 -26.17
C CYS A 148 -2.56 8.08 -24.71
N GLU A 149 -2.54 6.82 -24.26
CA GLU A 149 -2.03 6.44 -22.93
C GLU A 149 -0.60 5.90 -23.00
N ILE A 150 -0.33 4.98 -23.93
CA ILE A 150 0.98 4.36 -24.12
C ILE A 150 1.24 4.16 -25.61
N GLU A 151 2.37 4.65 -26.07
CA GLU A 151 2.84 4.48 -27.45
C GLU A 151 3.61 3.15 -27.61
N ASN A 152 3.52 2.55 -28.79
CA ASN A 152 4.37 1.42 -29.15
C ASN A 152 5.86 1.79 -29.04
N GLY A 153 6.64 0.96 -28.36
CA GLY A 153 8.06 1.18 -28.08
C GLY A 153 8.34 2.06 -26.85
N GLN A 154 7.32 2.68 -26.25
CA GLN A 154 7.48 3.47 -25.04
C GLN A 154 7.93 2.60 -23.86
N THR A 155 8.90 3.10 -23.09
CA THR A 155 9.30 2.43 -21.84
C THR A 155 8.25 2.68 -20.77
N VAL A 156 7.55 1.62 -20.36
CA VAL A 156 6.44 1.68 -19.39
C VAL A 156 6.90 1.42 -17.96
N LEU A 157 7.95 0.63 -17.78
CA LEU A 157 8.59 0.37 -16.48
C LEU A 157 10.11 0.37 -16.64
N GLN A 158 10.81 1.02 -15.70
CA GLN A 158 12.27 1.08 -15.69
C GLN A 158 12.86 -0.14 -14.96
N ILE A 159 14.05 -0.55 -15.38
CA ILE A 159 14.90 -1.49 -14.66
C ILE A 159 15.04 -1.06 -13.19
N TYR A 160 15.15 -2.03 -12.28
CA TYR A 160 15.25 -1.84 -10.83
C TYR A 160 14.01 -1.21 -10.18
N SER A 161 12.91 -1.08 -10.91
CA SER A 161 11.62 -0.71 -10.31
C SER A 161 11.00 -1.91 -9.62
N ARG A 162 10.48 -1.70 -8.40
CA ARG A 162 9.67 -2.69 -7.69
C ARG A 162 8.26 -2.75 -8.26
N ILE A 163 7.81 -3.96 -8.58
CA ILE A 163 6.50 -4.22 -9.18
C ILE A 163 5.43 -4.16 -8.09
N GLY A 164 4.61 -3.10 -8.08
CA GLY A 164 3.42 -2.97 -7.26
C GLY A 164 2.14 -3.31 -8.04
N SER A 165 0.98 -2.98 -7.48
CA SER A 165 -0.32 -3.27 -8.09
C SER A 165 -0.55 -2.52 -9.41
N VAL A 166 -0.09 -1.27 -9.51
CA VAL A 166 -0.21 -0.45 -10.73
C VAL A 166 0.69 -0.98 -11.82
N GLU A 167 1.92 -1.32 -11.46
CA GLU A 167 2.91 -1.87 -12.39
C GLU A 167 2.41 -3.21 -12.98
N LEU A 168 1.76 -4.07 -12.17
CA LEU A 168 1.06 -5.26 -12.67
C LEU A 168 -0.07 -4.94 -13.64
N GLY A 169 -0.87 -3.91 -13.35
CA GLY A 169 -1.93 -3.44 -14.24
C GLY A 169 -1.39 -2.96 -15.58
N ILE A 170 -0.31 -2.18 -15.57
CA ILE A 170 0.39 -1.69 -16.76
C ILE A 170 0.93 -2.87 -17.58
N LEU A 171 1.57 -3.86 -16.95
CA LEU A 171 2.05 -5.06 -17.63
C LEU A 171 0.91 -5.80 -18.35
N LYS A 172 -0.24 -5.98 -17.68
CA LYS A 172 -1.42 -6.60 -18.29
C LYS A 172 -2.04 -5.76 -19.39
N LEU A 173 -2.09 -4.45 -19.23
CA LEU A 173 -2.57 -3.51 -20.24
C LEU A 173 -1.73 -3.56 -21.53
N CYS A 174 -0.43 -3.78 -21.40
CA CYS A 174 0.50 -3.98 -22.52
C CYS A 174 0.55 -5.43 -23.04
N GLY A 175 -0.30 -6.33 -22.55
CA GLY A 175 -0.31 -7.75 -22.97
C GLY A 175 0.88 -8.58 -22.48
N ILE A 176 1.62 -8.11 -21.47
CA ILE A 176 2.83 -8.76 -20.96
C ILE A 176 2.47 -9.79 -19.90
N ASN A 177 2.74 -11.07 -20.20
CA ASN A 177 2.39 -12.21 -19.34
C ASN A 177 3.54 -12.72 -18.47
N SER A 178 4.78 -12.34 -18.78
CA SER A 178 5.95 -12.65 -17.94
C SER A 178 6.96 -11.52 -17.98
N VAL A 179 7.72 -11.40 -16.90
CA VAL A 179 8.75 -10.36 -16.75
C VAL A 179 10.01 -10.96 -16.15
N ARG A 180 11.16 -10.44 -16.61
CA ARG A 180 12.46 -10.78 -16.05
C ARG A 180 12.72 -9.91 -14.82
N VAL A 181 12.89 -10.57 -13.68
CA VAL A 181 13.06 -9.95 -12.37
C VAL A 181 14.36 -10.39 -11.74
N ILE A 182 14.85 -9.61 -10.78
CA ILE A 182 15.99 -9.98 -9.95
C ILE A 182 15.55 -11.08 -9.00
N GLN A 183 16.37 -12.12 -8.89
CA GLN A 183 16.12 -13.23 -8.00
C GLN A 183 16.19 -12.74 -6.55
N ILE A 184 15.21 -13.13 -5.73
CA ILE A 184 15.22 -12.78 -4.31
C ILE A 184 16.43 -13.46 -3.66
N PRO A 185 17.29 -12.73 -2.92
CA PRO A 185 18.45 -13.32 -2.27
C PRO A 185 18.00 -14.35 -1.22
N SER A 186 18.58 -15.54 -1.29
CA SER A 186 18.29 -16.60 -0.32
C SER A 186 19.02 -16.34 1.00
N VAL A 187 18.28 -16.43 2.11
CA VAL A 187 18.78 -16.12 3.46
C VAL A 187 18.62 -17.34 4.34
N GLY A 188 19.68 -17.75 5.03
CA GLY A 188 19.66 -18.84 6.01
C GLY A 188 19.83 -18.30 7.42
N LEU A 189 19.11 -18.87 8.39
CA LEU A 189 19.23 -18.52 9.80
C LEU A 189 19.77 -19.71 10.59
N LEU A 190 20.89 -19.52 11.29
CA LEU A 190 21.52 -20.54 12.12
C LEU A 190 21.71 -20.02 13.54
N SER A 191 21.08 -20.66 14.51
CA SER A 191 21.32 -20.42 15.93
C SER A 191 22.50 -21.27 16.41
N ILE A 192 23.36 -20.74 17.28
CA ILE A 192 24.42 -21.53 17.94
C ILE A 192 24.28 -21.40 19.45
N GLY A 193 24.05 -22.52 20.14
CA GLY A 193 24.03 -22.56 21.61
C GLY A 193 23.64 -23.91 22.20
N ASP A 194 24.34 -24.32 23.25
CA ASP A 194 24.11 -25.62 23.92
C ASP A 194 22.86 -25.67 24.80
N LYS A 195 22.26 -24.52 25.11
CA LYS A 195 21.11 -24.38 26.02
C LYS A 195 19.82 -24.03 25.30
N LEU A 196 19.78 -24.07 23.97
CA LEU A 196 18.57 -23.71 23.21
C LEU A 196 17.73 -24.96 22.90
N GLU A 197 16.43 -24.90 23.19
CA GLU A 197 15.45 -25.95 22.87
C GLU A 197 14.28 -25.40 22.04
N GLN A 198 13.65 -26.26 21.25
CA GLN A 198 12.41 -25.92 20.54
C GLN A 198 11.19 -26.00 21.48
N PRO A 199 10.17 -25.15 21.32
CA PRO A 199 8.93 -25.22 22.11
C PRO A 199 8.23 -26.57 21.93
N GLY A 200 7.80 -27.21 23.02
CA GLY A 200 7.03 -28.46 23.00
C GLY A 200 7.73 -29.66 23.67
N TYR A 201 9.00 -29.54 24.00
CA TYR A 201 9.70 -30.49 24.88
C TYR A 201 9.55 -30.07 26.35
N THR A 202 9.41 -31.03 27.26
CA THR A 202 9.41 -30.76 28.71
C THR A 202 10.77 -30.19 29.10
N SER A 203 10.85 -28.85 29.20
CA SER A 203 12.05 -28.12 29.61
C SER A 203 12.65 -28.75 30.86
N THR A 204 13.80 -29.40 30.72
CA THR A 204 14.62 -29.74 31.89
C THR A 204 15.23 -28.43 32.42
N LEU A 205 15.65 -28.41 33.69
CA LEU A 205 16.07 -27.24 34.47
C LEU A 205 17.25 -26.40 33.89
N LYS A 206 17.69 -26.64 32.63
CA LYS A 206 18.89 -26.05 32.03
C LYS A 206 18.72 -25.44 30.62
N HIS A 207 17.53 -25.50 30.01
CA HIS A 207 17.31 -25.04 28.63
C HIS A 207 16.43 -23.77 28.53
N ILE A 208 16.68 -22.96 27.49
CA ILE A 208 15.99 -21.72 27.14
C ILE A 208 15.38 -21.92 25.75
N TYR A 209 14.11 -21.57 25.57
CA TYR A 209 13.49 -21.66 24.25
C TYR A 209 14.08 -20.65 23.24
N ASP A 210 14.32 -21.08 22.01
CA ASP A 210 14.78 -20.17 20.95
C ASP A 210 13.62 -19.27 20.47
N CYS A 211 13.61 -18.01 20.91
CA CYS A 211 12.69 -16.99 20.43
C CYS A 211 13.29 -16.12 19.31
N ASN A 212 14.59 -16.21 19.06
CA ASN A 212 15.29 -15.34 18.12
C ASN A 212 14.96 -15.72 16.68
N SER A 213 14.99 -17.02 16.38
CA SER A 213 14.71 -17.55 15.04
C SER A 213 13.32 -17.14 14.57
N ILE A 214 12.28 -17.39 15.37
CA ILE A 214 10.90 -17.01 15.00
C ILE A 214 10.72 -15.50 14.84
N THR A 215 11.36 -14.69 15.70
CA THR A 215 11.32 -13.23 15.60
C THR A 215 11.92 -12.76 14.27
N LEU A 216 13.08 -13.29 13.91
CA LEU A 216 13.78 -12.89 12.69
C LEU A 216 13.11 -13.43 11.42
N ILE A 217 12.61 -14.67 11.44
CA ILE A 217 11.81 -15.24 10.34
C ILE A 217 10.58 -14.37 10.07
N SER A 218 9.86 -13.99 11.13
CA SER A 218 8.64 -13.18 10.99
C SER A 218 8.96 -11.80 10.42
N LEU A 219 9.99 -11.14 10.96
CA LEU A 219 10.45 -9.84 10.45
C LEU A 219 10.87 -9.90 8.97
N LEU A 220 11.59 -10.94 8.56
CA LEU A 220 12.01 -11.11 7.17
C LEU A 220 10.81 -11.35 6.25
N LYS A 221 9.83 -12.17 6.66
CA LYS A 221 8.59 -12.40 5.92
C LYS A 221 7.77 -11.13 5.74
N GLU A 222 7.64 -10.32 6.79
CA GLU A 222 6.98 -9.01 6.74
C GLU A 222 7.64 -8.06 5.71
N ASN A 223 8.93 -8.23 5.46
CA ASN A 223 9.70 -7.44 4.49
C ASN A 223 9.86 -8.12 3.12
N GLY A 224 9.14 -9.23 2.87
CA GLY A 224 9.11 -9.91 1.57
C GLY A 224 10.21 -10.94 1.33
N TYR A 225 10.93 -11.36 2.38
CA TYR A 225 11.96 -12.40 2.31
C TYR A 225 11.48 -13.69 2.97
N ASN A 226 11.78 -14.84 2.38
CA ASN A 226 11.44 -16.14 2.94
C ASN A 226 12.72 -16.89 3.37
N PRO A 227 13.19 -16.70 4.61
CA PRO A 227 14.43 -17.32 5.07
C PRO A 227 14.30 -18.82 5.30
N VAL A 228 15.40 -19.54 5.11
CA VAL A 228 15.57 -20.95 5.45
C VAL A 228 15.99 -21.06 6.92
N ASP A 229 15.16 -21.70 7.74
CA ASP A 229 15.53 -22.06 9.11
C ASP A 229 16.47 -23.28 9.09
N LEU A 230 17.71 -23.08 9.52
CA LEU A 230 18.74 -24.12 9.60
C LEU A 230 18.84 -24.72 11.01
N GLY A 231 17.98 -24.27 11.93
CA GLY A 231 17.89 -24.75 13.30
C GLY A 231 19.04 -24.31 14.20
N ILE A 232 19.27 -25.12 15.23
CA ILE A 232 20.24 -24.84 16.30
C ILE A 232 21.44 -25.78 16.12
N SER A 233 22.63 -25.19 15.99
CA SER A 233 23.90 -25.89 16.08
C SER A 233 24.36 -25.98 17.53
N ALA A 234 24.86 -27.14 17.93
CA ALA A 234 25.65 -27.27 19.16
C ALA A 234 26.89 -26.35 19.10
N TYR A 235 27.33 -25.84 20.25
CA TYR A 235 28.53 -25.01 20.40
C TYR A 235 29.79 -25.89 20.38
N GLN A 236 29.95 -26.64 19.29
CA GLN A 236 31.06 -27.54 19.05
C GLN A 236 31.66 -27.26 17.67
N LEU A 237 32.99 -27.16 17.60
CA LEU A 237 33.73 -26.80 16.39
C LEU A 237 33.26 -27.59 15.14
N LYS A 238 33.25 -28.93 15.23
CA LYS A 238 32.84 -29.81 14.11
C LYS A 238 31.39 -29.61 13.69
N ALA A 239 30.49 -29.40 14.65
CA ALA A 239 29.06 -29.19 14.38
C ALA A 239 28.83 -27.85 13.67
N ILE A 240 29.46 -26.78 14.16
CA ILE A 240 29.37 -25.44 13.56
C ILE A 240 29.89 -25.48 12.11
N ILE A 241 31.07 -26.07 11.87
CA ILE A 241 31.62 -26.18 10.51
C ILE A 241 30.68 -26.94 9.58
N LYS A 242 30.16 -28.10 10.02
CA LYS A 242 29.22 -28.92 9.23
C LYS A 242 27.97 -28.12 8.86
N ASN A 243 27.38 -27.42 9.83
CA ASN A 243 26.13 -26.68 9.63
C ASN A 243 26.34 -25.43 8.78
N ILE A 244 27.47 -24.71 8.92
CA ILE A 244 27.81 -23.60 8.03
C ILE A 244 28.00 -24.12 6.60
N LYS A 245 28.73 -25.21 6.39
CA LYS A 245 28.92 -25.80 5.04
C LYS A 245 27.58 -26.14 4.39
N TYR A 246 26.71 -26.85 5.12
CA TYR A 246 25.35 -27.18 4.67
C TYR A 246 24.52 -25.94 4.34
N ALA A 247 24.66 -24.87 5.12
CA ALA A 247 23.97 -23.62 4.88
C ALA A 247 24.45 -22.93 3.60
N LEU A 248 25.76 -22.85 3.39
CA LEU A 248 26.35 -22.19 2.21
C LEU A 248 25.98 -22.86 0.89
N ASP A 249 25.70 -24.17 0.90
CA ASP A 249 25.13 -24.87 -0.27
C ASP A 249 23.72 -24.38 -0.63
N LYS A 250 22.96 -23.84 0.34
CA LYS A 250 21.55 -23.48 0.18
C LYS A 250 21.28 -21.98 0.04
N VAL A 251 22.12 -21.13 0.64
CA VAL A 251 21.80 -19.70 0.80
C VAL A 251 22.92 -18.78 0.29
N ASN A 252 22.56 -17.55 -0.08
CA ASN A 252 23.51 -16.49 -0.44
C ASN A 252 24.01 -15.73 0.80
N LEU A 253 23.12 -15.50 1.77
CA LEU A 253 23.43 -14.85 3.04
C LEU A 253 23.12 -15.80 4.20
N LEU A 254 24.12 -16.08 5.03
CA LEU A 254 23.95 -16.82 6.27
C LEU A 254 23.96 -15.87 7.47
N VAL A 255 22.84 -15.81 8.19
CA VAL A 255 22.74 -15.10 9.45
C VAL A 255 23.00 -16.06 10.61
N ILE A 256 24.01 -15.76 11.41
CA ILE A 256 24.40 -16.59 12.56
C ILE A 256 24.08 -15.86 13.86
N MET A 257 23.22 -16.46 14.69
CA MET A 257 22.81 -15.94 15.98
C MET A 257 23.46 -16.77 17.07
N GLY A 258 24.43 -16.20 17.79
CA GLY A 258 25.19 -16.99 18.76
C GLY A 258 25.90 -16.16 19.81
N HIS A 259 26.86 -16.79 20.49
CA HIS A 259 27.85 -16.06 21.25
C HIS A 259 28.63 -15.19 20.27
N ALA A 260 28.59 -13.88 20.48
CA ALA A 260 29.33 -12.93 19.67
C ALA A 260 30.11 -12.07 20.66
N ASN A 261 31.19 -12.63 21.18
CA ASN A 261 32.11 -12.00 22.12
C ASN A 261 33.54 -12.14 21.60
N ASP A 262 34.51 -11.60 22.34
CA ASP A 262 35.89 -11.51 21.83
C ASP A 262 36.63 -12.86 21.88
N ASN A 263 36.08 -13.86 22.59
CA ASN A 263 36.55 -15.25 22.67
C ASN A 263 35.66 -16.22 21.86
N ASP A 264 34.96 -15.71 20.86
CA ASP A 264 34.02 -16.46 20.03
C ASP A 264 34.74 -17.33 19.00
N LEU A 265 34.39 -18.63 18.96
CA LEU A 265 34.90 -19.62 18.01
C LEU A 265 34.53 -19.28 16.57
N LEU A 266 33.49 -18.47 16.34
CA LEU A 266 32.97 -18.21 15.01
C LEU A 266 33.96 -17.48 14.10
N LYS A 267 34.65 -16.46 14.60
CA LYS A 267 35.59 -15.67 13.77
C LYS A 267 36.80 -16.50 13.30
N PRO A 268 37.47 -17.29 14.16
CA PRO A 268 38.46 -18.27 13.72
C PRO A 268 37.88 -19.26 12.70
N ILE A 269 36.69 -19.83 12.96
CA ILE A 269 36.06 -20.79 12.04
C ILE A 269 35.86 -20.18 10.64
N LEU A 270 35.29 -18.98 10.56
CA LEU A 270 35.06 -18.29 9.30
C LEU A 270 36.37 -18.05 8.54
N ARG A 271 37.44 -17.64 9.22
CA ARG A 271 38.75 -17.40 8.58
C ARG A 271 39.45 -18.68 8.15
N GLU A 272 39.57 -19.65 9.05
CA GLU A 272 40.42 -20.84 8.85
C GLU A 272 39.76 -21.92 7.99
N TYR A 273 38.44 -22.09 8.07
CA TYR A 273 37.72 -23.18 7.39
C TYR A 273 36.96 -22.73 6.14
N PHE A 274 36.63 -21.44 6.05
CA PHE A 274 35.87 -20.89 4.93
C PHE A 274 36.64 -19.79 4.17
N ASN A 275 37.89 -19.51 4.54
CA ASN A 275 38.71 -18.44 3.97
C ASN A 275 37.95 -17.10 3.89
N ALA A 276 37.11 -16.83 4.90
CA ALA A 276 36.24 -15.66 4.87
C ALA A 276 37.01 -14.38 5.21
N VAL A 277 36.76 -13.35 4.44
CA VAL A 277 37.24 -11.99 4.68
C VAL A 277 36.28 -11.32 5.67
N ILE A 278 36.76 -11.02 6.87
CA ILE A 278 35.98 -10.29 7.88
C ILE A 278 36.17 -8.79 7.66
N HIS A 279 35.15 -8.13 7.13
CA HIS A 279 35.15 -6.69 6.85
C HIS A 279 35.04 -5.86 8.13
N PHE A 280 34.20 -6.31 9.07
CA PHE A 280 34.21 -5.81 10.43
C PHE A 280 33.73 -6.89 11.40
N GLY A 281 34.34 -6.93 12.59
CA GLY A 281 33.95 -7.86 13.66
C GLY A 281 33.36 -7.19 14.90
N ARG A 282 33.29 -5.85 14.92
CA ARG A 282 32.72 -5.05 16.01
C ARG A 282 32.23 -3.70 15.52
N VAL A 283 31.04 -3.30 15.98
CA VAL A 283 30.36 -2.05 15.63
C VAL A 283 30.16 -1.16 16.86
N GLU A 284 30.30 0.15 16.69
CA GLU A 284 30.05 1.19 17.70
C GLU A 284 28.56 1.43 17.91
N MET A 285 27.91 0.46 18.53
CA MET A 285 26.50 0.54 18.90
C MET A 285 26.18 -0.21 20.20
N LYS A 286 25.01 0.10 20.78
CA LYS A 286 24.40 -0.65 21.88
C LYS A 286 22.89 -0.78 21.67
N PRO A 287 22.32 -2.00 21.74
CA PRO A 287 23.00 -3.30 21.67
C PRO A 287 23.67 -3.53 20.29
N GLY A 288 24.41 -4.62 20.08
CA GLY A 288 25.02 -4.94 18.77
C GLY A 288 26.53 -4.70 18.62
N LYS A 289 27.28 -4.55 19.72
CA LYS A 289 28.76 -4.36 19.69
C LYS A 289 29.45 -5.40 18.79
N SER A 290 29.01 -6.65 18.85
CA SER A 290 29.69 -7.79 18.26
C SER A 290 29.16 -8.21 16.89
N THR A 291 28.30 -7.40 16.28
CA THR A 291 27.87 -7.62 14.91
C THR A 291 29.08 -7.74 14.00
N THR A 292 29.13 -8.83 13.25
CA THR A 292 30.23 -9.20 12.36
C THR A 292 29.69 -9.39 10.96
N PHE A 293 30.38 -8.83 9.97
CA PHE A 293 30.08 -9.03 8.56
C PHE A 293 31.31 -9.58 7.85
N ALA A 294 31.10 -10.61 7.03
CA ALA A 294 32.17 -11.27 6.30
C ALA A 294 31.67 -11.80 4.95
N THR A 295 32.61 -12.00 4.02
CA THR A 295 32.36 -12.66 2.73
C THR A 295 33.28 -13.85 2.54
N CYS A 296 32.85 -14.84 1.77
CA CYS A 296 33.75 -15.88 1.25
C CYS A 296 33.33 -16.31 -0.15
N ILE A 297 34.23 -17.00 -0.85
CA ILE A 297 33.91 -17.73 -2.08
C ILE A 297 33.66 -19.19 -1.71
N PHE A 298 32.48 -19.69 -2.04
CA PHE A 298 32.09 -21.08 -1.82
C PHE A 298 31.37 -21.61 -3.07
N ASN A 299 31.83 -22.74 -3.60
CA ASN A 299 31.39 -23.30 -4.88
C ASN A 299 31.36 -22.24 -6.02
N HIS A 300 32.45 -21.48 -6.16
CA HIS A 300 32.63 -20.39 -7.14
C HIS A 300 31.63 -19.23 -7.02
N LYS A 301 30.87 -19.14 -5.93
CA LYS A 301 29.94 -18.04 -5.69
C LYS A 301 30.31 -17.27 -4.44
N MET A 302 30.16 -15.96 -4.47
CA MET A 302 30.27 -15.12 -3.28
C MET A 302 29.12 -15.41 -2.31
N LYS A 303 29.48 -15.58 -1.04
CA LYS A 303 28.57 -15.80 0.08
C LYS A 303 28.82 -14.77 1.16
N PHE A 304 27.76 -14.42 1.87
CA PHE A 304 27.78 -13.40 2.91
C PHE A 304 27.48 -14.02 4.27
N PHE A 305 28.10 -13.48 5.31
CA PHE A 305 27.81 -13.80 6.70
C PHE A 305 27.43 -12.53 7.44
N LEU A 306 26.30 -12.57 8.17
CA LEU A 306 25.97 -11.58 9.18
C LEU A 306 25.83 -12.28 10.53
N CYS A 307 26.80 -12.09 11.40
CA CYS A 307 26.80 -12.72 12.72
C CYS A 307 26.40 -11.71 13.79
N MET A 308 25.51 -12.09 14.69
CA MET A 308 25.03 -11.23 15.76
C MET A 308 24.82 -12.00 17.07
N SER A 309 24.76 -11.25 18.18
CA SER A 309 24.51 -11.82 19.50
C SER A 309 23.11 -12.44 19.58
N ALA A 310 23.00 -13.64 20.14
CA ALA A 310 21.74 -14.33 20.45
C ALA A 310 20.91 -13.65 21.57
N ASN A 311 21.18 -12.39 21.89
CA ASN A 311 20.36 -11.61 22.81
C ASN A 311 19.08 -11.16 22.08
N PRO A 312 17.87 -11.51 22.57
CA PRO A 312 16.59 -11.18 21.91
C PRO A 312 16.34 -9.69 21.66
N VAL A 313 17.02 -8.82 22.42
CA VAL A 313 16.97 -7.37 22.25
C VAL A 313 17.84 -6.89 21.09
N THR A 314 18.93 -7.61 20.80
CA THR A 314 19.89 -7.27 19.74
C THR A 314 19.35 -7.62 18.36
N ILE A 315 18.72 -8.79 18.22
CA ILE A 315 18.25 -9.33 16.94
C ILE A 315 17.41 -8.32 16.14
N PRO A 316 16.27 -7.80 16.64
CA PRO A 316 15.43 -6.89 15.85
C PRO A 316 16.15 -5.58 15.53
N ILE A 317 17.04 -5.11 16.41
CA ILE A 317 17.79 -3.85 16.21
C ILE A 317 18.84 -4.03 15.10
N VAL A 318 19.64 -5.09 15.17
CA VAL A 318 20.65 -5.39 14.15
C VAL A 318 19.98 -5.74 12.82
N ALA A 319 18.82 -6.42 12.84
CA ALA A 319 18.08 -6.72 11.63
C ALA A 319 17.61 -5.43 10.92
N HIS A 320 17.05 -4.46 11.65
CA HIS A 320 16.62 -3.19 11.08
C HIS A 320 17.76 -2.29 10.61
N ILE A 321 18.89 -2.31 11.32
CA ILE A 321 20.02 -1.44 11.00
C ILE A 321 20.88 -2.02 9.87
N PHE A 322 21.13 -3.34 9.87
CA PHE A 322 22.08 -3.98 8.94
C PHE A 322 21.42 -4.98 7.98
N LEU A 323 20.64 -5.93 8.49
CA LEU A 323 20.15 -7.04 7.67
C LEU A 323 19.17 -6.58 6.57
N LEU A 324 18.14 -5.84 6.94
CA LEU A 324 17.11 -5.38 5.99
C LEU A 324 17.70 -4.44 4.94
N PRO A 325 18.49 -3.39 5.30
CA PRO A 325 19.13 -2.54 4.28
C PRO A 325 20.06 -3.33 3.36
N PHE A 326 20.82 -4.29 3.89
CA PHE A 326 21.71 -5.12 3.10
C PHE A 326 20.95 -6.02 2.13
N LEU A 327 19.87 -6.68 2.57
CA LEU A 327 19.02 -7.49 1.71
C LEU A 327 18.33 -6.67 0.62
N ASN A 328 17.86 -5.47 0.95
CA ASN A 328 17.28 -4.56 -0.02
C ASN A 328 18.31 -4.15 -1.08
N GLY A 329 19.57 -3.93 -0.67
CA GLY A 329 20.70 -3.73 -1.57
C GLY A 329 20.95 -4.93 -2.49
N MET A 330 21.00 -6.15 -1.93
CA MET A 330 21.17 -7.39 -2.71
C MET A 330 20.02 -7.64 -3.71
N HIS A 331 18.80 -7.15 -3.41
CA HIS A 331 17.64 -7.26 -4.28
C HIS A 331 17.48 -6.05 -5.22
N PHE A 332 18.40 -5.08 -5.18
CA PHE A 332 18.37 -3.84 -5.98
C PHE A 332 17.07 -3.04 -5.85
N ASP A 333 16.44 -3.07 -4.67
CA ASP A 333 15.28 -2.23 -4.38
C ASP A 333 15.75 -0.80 -4.10
N ILE A 334 15.96 0.00 -5.15
CA ILE A 334 16.54 1.36 -5.09
C ILE A 334 15.76 2.26 -4.13
N MET A 335 14.43 2.11 -4.06
CA MET A 335 13.59 2.92 -3.16
C MET A 335 13.69 2.46 -1.70
N ALA A 336 13.93 1.17 -1.45
CA ALA A 336 14.20 0.64 -0.11
C ALA A 336 15.69 0.70 0.28
N TYR A 337 16.55 1.12 -0.65
CA TYR A 337 17.97 1.42 -0.45
C TYR A 337 18.16 2.77 0.26
N GLU A 338 17.19 3.68 0.14
CA GLU A 338 17.24 4.94 0.86
C GLU A 338 17.08 4.71 2.38
N PRO A 339 17.89 5.37 3.22
CA PRO A 339 17.79 5.23 4.66
C PRO A 339 16.39 5.61 5.13
N LYS A 340 15.76 4.72 5.93
CA LYS A 340 14.45 4.98 6.53
C LYS A 340 14.41 6.39 7.14
N PRO A 341 13.29 7.13 7.01
CA PRO A 341 13.25 8.54 7.35
C PRO A 341 13.56 8.76 8.84
N ASN A 342 14.62 9.53 9.10
CA ASN A 342 14.99 9.97 10.44
C ASN A 342 14.09 11.12 10.87
N ILE A 343 13.29 10.88 11.91
CA ILE A 343 12.36 11.86 12.47
C ILE A 343 12.98 12.51 13.71
N PRO A 344 13.17 13.83 13.77
CA PRO A 344 13.51 14.51 15.01
C PRO A 344 12.37 14.34 16.02
N THR A 345 12.72 13.83 17.20
CA THR A 345 11.78 13.42 18.25
C THR A 345 12.21 14.03 19.57
N CYS A 346 11.29 14.63 20.31
CA CYS A 346 11.55 15.18 21.63
C CYS A 346 11.54 14.07 22.69
N ILE A 347 12.63 13.96 23.44
CA ILE A 347 12.67 13.17 24.67
C ILE A 347 12.25 14.08 25.82
N MET A 348 11.36 13.61 26.70
CA MET A 348 10.87 14.40 27.85
C MET A 348 11.48 13.94 29.19
N THR A 349 12.38 12.97 29.16
CA THR A 349 12.94 12.33 30.36
C THR A 349 14.45 12.23 30.25
N THR A 350 15.17 12.48 31.35
CA THR A 350 16.63 12.34 31.38
C THR A 350 17.07 10.91 31.07
N HIS A 351 17.98 10.74 30.12
CA HIS A 351 18.62 9.47 29.80
C HIS A 351 20.11 9.52 30.05
N GLU A 352 20.62 8.49 30.73
CA GLU A 352 22.06 8.28 30.80
C GLU A 352 22.59 7.80 29.44
N LEU A 353 23.59 8.54 28.95
CA LEU A 353 24.24 8.22 27.70
C LEU A 353 25.29 7.13 27.94
N HIS A 354 25.38 6.21 27.00
CA HIS A 354 26.39 5.17 27.00
C HIS A 354 27.61 5.63 26.20
N HIS A 355 28.80 5.06 26.43
CA HIS A 355 30.01 5.35 25.64
C HIS A 355 29.93 4.91 24.17
N ARG A 356 28.78 4.40 23.73
CA ARG A 356 28.47 4.03 22.35
C ARG A 356 27.07 4.54 22.02
N PRO A 357 26.80 4.93 20.77
CA PRO A 357 25.44 5.23 20.32
C PRO A 357 24.47 4.12 20.73
N LYS A 358 23.34 4.49 21.32
CA LYS A 358 22.36 3.55 21.88
C LYS A 358 21.10 3.55 21.04
N PHE A 359 20.71 2.37 20.60
CA PHE A 359 19.49 2.11 19.86
C PHE A 359 18.47 1.48 20.80
N SER A 360 17.27 2.03 20.83
CA SER A 360 16.18 1.52 21.66
C SER A 360 14.85 1.68 20.96
N TRP A 361 14.08 0.61 20.90
CA TRP A 361 12.69 0.70 20.51
C TRP A 361 11.90 1.61 21.45
N THR A 362 11.02 2.42 20.88
CA THR A 362 10.14 3.34 21.59
C THR A 362 8.79 3.45 20.89
N THR A 363 7.82 4.02 21.60
CA THR A 363 6.55 4.44 21.01
C THR A 363 6.56 5.96 20.90
N LEU A 364 6.45 6.45 19.67
CA LEU A 364 6.29 7.86 19.38
C LEU A 364 4.83 8.27 19.55
N HIS A 365 4.62 9.38 20.25
CA HIS A 365 3.32 10.01 20.46
C HIS A 365 3.37 11.47 20.03
N TRP A 366 2.31 11.95 19.41
CA TRP A 366 2.16 13.36 19.07
C TRP A 366 1.02 13.96 19.88
N SER A 367 1.21 15.17 20.39
CA SER A 367 0.13 15.98 20.92
C SER A 367 -0.42 16.92 19.83
N GLU A 368 -1.67 17.36 19.95
CA GLU A 368 -2.34 18.20 18.93
C GLU A 368 -1.61 19.52 18.65
N LYS A 369 -0.82 20.02 19.61
CA LYS A 369 -0.11 21.30 19.54
C LYS A 369 1.36 21.18 19.15
N GLU A 370 1.91 19.97 19.07
CA GLU A 370 3.34 19.76 18.88
C GLU A 370 3.72 19.38 17.46
N ARG A 371 4.74 20.06 16.93
CA ARG A 371 5.30 19.82 15.59
C ARG A 371 6.11 18.52 15.50
N PHE A 372 6.63 18.03 16.62
CA PHE A 372 7.50 16.86 16.71
C PHE A 372 6.95 15.81 17.67
N PRO A 373 7.15 14.50 17.40
CA PRO A 373 6.75 13.45 18.33
C PRO A 373 7.52 13.52 19.64
N ARG A 374 6.89 13.04 20.71
CA ARG A 374 7.49 12.72 22.00
C ARG A 374 7.68 11.22 22.17
N THR A 375 8.75 10.82 22.85
CA THR A 375 8.95 9.42 23.25
C THR A 375 8.14 9.07 24.50
N CYS A 376 7.34 8.00 24.47
CA CYS A 376 6.79 7.41 25.68
C CYS A 376 7.83 6.47 26.31
N TYR A 377 8.44 6.89 27.42
CA TYR A 377 9.38 6.06 28.17
C TYR A 377 8.86 5.74 29.59
N SER A 378 8.98 4.46 29.98
CA SER A 378 8.71 3.99 31.34
C SER A 378 10.04 3.90 32.12
N LYS A 379 10.08 4.50 33.33
CA LYS A 379 11.25 4.67 34.20
C LYS A 379 12.09 3.42 34.51
N LYS A 380 11.64 2.20 34.21
CA LYS A 380 12.39 0.96 34.51
C LYS A 380 13.48 0.70 33.45
N GLN A 381 14.75 0.78 33.85
CA GLN A 381 15.95 0.80 32.98
C GLN A 381 16.29 -0.51 32.24
N HIS A 382 15.58 -1.62 32.47
CA HIS A 382 15.95 -2.90 31.86
C HIS A 382 15.38 -3.09 30.45
N GLN A 383 16.22 -3.66 29.57
CA GLN A 383 15.88 -4.11 28.23
C GLN A 383 14.93 -5.31 28.35
N ASN A 384 13.63 -5.07 28.29
CA ASN A 384 12.61 -6.09 28.35
C ASN A 384 11.96 -6.21 26.96
N ILE A 385 11.97 -7.41 26.38
CA ILE A 385 11.36 -7.70 25.08
C ILE A 385 9.87 -7.30 25.02
N LEU A 386 9.17 -7.33 26.17
CA LEU A 386 7.77 -6.89 26.28
C LEU A 386 7.56 -5.41 25.91
N LYS A 387 8.60 -4.58 26.02
CA LYS A 387 8.52 -3.16 25.61
C LYS A 387 8.43 -3.00 24.09
N TYR A 388 8.83 -4.01 23.32
CA TYR A 388 8.85 -3.94 21.86
C TYR A 388 7.49 -4.21 21.23
N GLN A 389 6.59 -4.87 21.96
CA GLN A 389 5.27 -5.24 21.45
C GLN A 389 4.42 -4.04 20.98
N LYS A 390 4.65 -2.83 21.53
CA LYS A 390 3.93 -1.60 21.16
C LYS A 390 4.85 -0.53 20.55
N ALA A 391 6.11 -0.87 20.29
CA ALA A 391 7.06 0.08 19.73
C ALA A 391 6.76 0.29 18.24
N ASN A 392 6.90 1.53 17.77
CA ASN A 392 6.70 1.91 16.37
C ASN A 392 7.90 2.68 15.79
N ALA A 393 8.96 2.87 16.59
CA ALA A 393 10.17 3.55 16.15
C ALA A 393 11.41 3.06 16.88
N LEU A 394 12.56 3.18 16.21
CA LEU A 394 13.87 2.95 16.80
C LEU A 394 14.52 4.29 17.15
N LEU A 395 14.62 4.60 18.45
CA LEU A 395 15.28 5.79 18.98
C LEU A 395 16.80 5.65 18.91
N MET A 396 17.47 6.68 18.38
CA MET A 396 18.94 6.72 18.20
C MET A 396 19.59 7.72 19.16
N LEU A 397 19.96 7.27 20.36
CA LEU A 397 20.64 8.13 21.34
C LEU A 397 22.13 8.31 20.99
N PRO A 398 22.66 9.54 21.10
CA PRO A 398 24.08 9.81 20.83
C PRO A 398 24.99 9.11 21.86
N GLN A 399 26.28 9.09 21.55
CA GLN A 399 27.29 8.63 22.50
C GLN A 399 27.54 9.68 23.59
N ARG A 400 27.86 9.21 24.79
CA ARG A 400 28.34 10.05 25.89
C ARG A 400 29.61 10.77 25.50
N THR A 401 29.69 12.07 25.81
CA THR A 401 30.92 12.86 25.72
C THR A 401 31.47 13.17 27.12
N LEU A 402 32.66 13.76 27.21
CA LEU A 402 33.22 14.21 28.50
C LEU A 402 32.34 15.27 29.16
N HIS A 403 31.69 16.13 28.36
CA HIS A 403 30.85 17.22 28.83
C HIS A 403 29.38 16.82 29.00
N GLU A 404 28.89 15.83 28.24
CA GLU A 404 27.49 15.38 28.27
C GLU A 404 27.40 13.89 28.61
N SER A 405 27.16 13.60 29.89
CA SER A 405 26.95 12.24 30.40
C SER A 405 25.48 11.80 30.40
N LYS A 406 24.56 12.77 30.30
CA LYS A 406 23.13 12.59 30.29
C LYS A 406 22.53 13.50 29.22
N ILE A 407 21.43 13.08 28.64
CA ILE A 407 20.61 13.92 27.78
C ILE A 407 19.27 14.17 28.48
N ASP A 408 18.98 15.45 28.72
CA ASP A 408 17.71 15.90 29.29
C ASP A 408 16.68 16.08 28.16
N ALA A 409 15.72 16.99 28.31
CA ALA A 409 14.72 17.21 27.27
C ALA A 409 15.38 17.73 25.98
N ALA A 410 15.49 16.88 24.96
CA ALA A 410 16.25 17.16 23.74
C ALA A 410 15.64 16.49 22.52
N PHE A 411 15.97 17.02 21.33
CA PHE A 411 15.61 16.40 20.06
C PHE A 411 16.61 15.31 19.68
N VAL A 412 16.09 14.11 19.39
CA VAL A 412 16.86 12.93 18.99
C VAL A 412 16.20 12.29 17.78
N SER A 413 17.00 11.71 16.87
CA SER A 413 16.46 11.01 15.70
C SER A 413 15.78 9.69 16.09
N ALA A 414 14.62 9.43 15.50
CA ALA A 414 13.94 8.14 15.56
C ALA A 414 13.63 7.67 14.14
N ILE A 415 13.88 6.40 13.87
CA ILE A 415 13.51 5.79 12.59
C ILE A 415 12.04 5.38 12.68
N LEU A 416 11.18 5.98 11.85
CA LEU A 416 9.76 5.63 11.76
C LEU A 416 9.55 4.54 10.72
N ASP A 417 8.63 3.62 11.00
CA ASP A 417 8.30 2.56 10.06
C ASP A 417 7.48 3.10 8.88
N ASP A 418 8.17 3.28 7.74
CA ASP A 418 7.79 3.36 6.31
C ASP A 418 6.55 4.17 5.83
N ILE A 419 5.72 4.71 6.73
CA ILE A 419 4.45 5.34 6.34
C ILE A 419 4.65 6.68 5.61
N VAL A 420 5.69 7.44 5.95
CA VAL A 420 5.99 8.73 5.30
C VAL A 420 6.44 8.52 3.86
N ASN A 421 7.30 7.53 3.62
CA ASN A 421 7.78 7.21 2.27
C ASN A 421 6.63 6.64 1.42
N LYS A 422 5.78 5.78 1.98
CA LYS A 422 4.55 5.32 1.31
C LYS A 422 3.64 6.47 0.92
N ILE A 423 3.43 7.46 1.80
CA ILE A 423 2.59 8.62 1.48
C ILE A 423 3.26 9.48 0.40
N LYS A 424 4.57 9.77 0.49
CA LYS A 424 5.30 10.52 -0.57
C LYS A 424 5.17 9.84 -1.93
N ASN A 425 5.45 8.54 -2.00
CA ASN A 425 5.34 7.76 -3.23
C ASN A 425 3.91 7.73 -3.77
N ALA A 426 2.91 7.72 -2.89
CA ALA A 426 1.52 7.80 -3.30
C ALA A 426 1.17 9.18 -3.87
N LEU A 427 1.58 10.27 -3.23
CA LEU A 427 1.32 11.65 -3.69
C LEU A 427 1.99 12.00 -5.02
N ASP A 428 3.09 11.32 -5.36
CA ASP A 428 3.68 11.40 -6.70
C ASP A 428 2.76 10.84 -7.79
N LYS A 429 1.90 9.87 -7.45
CA LYS A 429 1.03 9.15 -8.38
C LYS A 429 -0.42 9.65 -8.41
N VAL A 430 -0.89 10.32 -7.35
CA VAL A 430 -2.32 10.68 -7.19
C VAL A 430 -2.55 12.12 -6.76
N ASP A 431 -3.70 12.69 -7.12
CA ASP A 431 -4.14 14.01 -6.61
C ASP A 431 -4.93 13.90 -5.30
N ILE A 432 -5.60 12.77 -5.07
CA ILE A 432 -6.35 12.48 -3.85
C ILE A 432 -5.87 11.15 -3.29
N LEU A 433 -5.42 11.16 -2.04
CA LEU A 433 -5.01 9.97 -1.31
C LEU A 433 -6.05 9.60 -0.25
N VAL A 434 -6.67 8.44 -0.42
CA VAL A 434 -7.62 7.90 0.55
C VAL A 434 -6.90 6.93 1.49
N ILE A 435 -6.91 7.20 2.79
CA ILE A 435 -6.21 6.39 3.80
C ILE A 435 -7.23 5.74 4.74
N MET A 436 -7.24 4.41 4.78
CA MET A 436 -8.15 3.63 5.61
C MET A 436 -7.39 3.01 6.79
N GLY A 437 -7.83 3.26 8.03
CA GLY A 437 -7.10 2.81 9.22
C GLY A 437 -7.82 3.10 10.54
N ARG A 438 -7.13 3.04 11.69
CA ARG A 438 -7.72 3.39 13.00
C ARG A 438 -7.68 4.91 13.22
N THR A 439 -8.72 5.63 12.79
CA THR A 439 -8.73 7.10 12.77
C THR A 439 -9.14 7.84 14.07
N ASN A 440 -8.88 7.26 15.25
CA ASN A 440 -9.27 7.90 16.53
C ASN A 440 -8.30 9.03 16.94
N ASP A 441 -8.55 9.76 18.02
CA ASP A 441 -7.63 10.83 18.52
C ASP A 441 -6.24 10.34 18.92
N LYS A 442 -6.03 9.02 18.93
CA LYS A 442 -4.75 8.35 19.15
C LYS A 442 -4.03 8.00 17.84
N ASP A 443 -4.54 8.46 16.70
CA ASP A 443 -4.03 8.15 15.36
C ASP A 443 -2.82 9.02 15.00
N LEU A 444 -1.76 8.37 14.52
CA LEU A 444 -0.47 8.98 14.18
C LEU A 444 -0.55 9.80 12.90
N LEU A 445 -1.59 9.60 12.08
CA LEU A 445 -1.69 10.14 10.73
C LEU A 445 -1.84 11.67 10.67
N LYS A 446 -2.72 12.25 11.51
CA LYS A 446 -2.91 13.71 11.62
C LYS A 446 -1.58 14.46 11.85
N PRO A 447 -0.79 14.08 12.87
CA PRO A 447 0.51 14.68 13.08
C PRO A 447 1.51 14.45 11.94
N ILE A 448 1.53 13.26 11.34
CA ILE A 448 2.41 12.95 10.22
C ILE A 448 2.12 13.87 9.02
N LEU A 449 0.86 14.04 8.64
CA LEU A 449 0.46 14.89 7.52
C LEU A 449 0.87 16.36 7.75
N LYS A 450 0.66 16.88 8.96
CA LYS A 450 1.10 18.23 9.33
C LYS A 450 2.63 18.37 9.28
N ALA A 451 3.36 17.44 9.88
CA ALA A 451 4.81 17.56 10.04
C ALA A 451 5.59 17.35 8.74
N TYR A 452 5.20 16.38 7.92
CA TYR A 452 5.97 15.95 6.73
C TYR A 452 5.50 16.54 5.43
N PHE A 453 4.22 16.90 5.34
CA PHE A 453 3.61 17.39 4.11
C PHE A 453 3.11 18.82 4.24
N ASN A 454 3.29 19.45 5.41
CA ASN A 454 2.72 20.77 5.73
C ASN A 454 1.21 20.81 5.43
N ALA A 455 0.51 19.68 5.69
CA ALA A 455 -0.88 19.53 5.31
C ALA A 455 -1.78 20.39 6.20
N MET A 456 -2.64 21.18 5.58
CA MET A 456 -3.75 21.88 6.22
C MET A 456 -4.89 20.89 6.46
N ILE A 457 -5.25 20.68 7.72
CA ILE A 457 -6.40 19.84 8.08
C ILE A 457 -7.64 20.73 8.12
N HIS A 458 -8.58 20.47 7.22
CA HIS A 458 -9.85 21.21 7.15
C HIS A 458 -10.83 20.75 8.20
N PHE A 459 -10.94 19.42 8.38
CA PHE A 459 -11.68 18.84 9.50
C PHE A 459 -11.05 17.52 9.93
N GLY A 460 -11.04 17.29 11.24
CA GLY A 460 -10.50 16.05 11.84
C GLY A 460 -11.56 15.08 12.34
N ARG A 461 -12.83 15.48 12.28
CA ARG A 461 -14.02 14.72 12.67
C ARG A 461 -15.22 15.20 11.87
N VAL A 462 -16.17 14.30 11.65
CA VAL A 462 -17.44 14.63 11.01
C VAL A 462 -18.57 14.26 11.95
N ASP A 463 -19.58 15.11 12.07
CA ASP A 463 -20.73 14.86 12.93
C ASP A 463 -21.72 13.87 12.29
N MET A 464 -21.26 12.62 12.17
CA MET A 464 -22.07 11.55 11.60
C MET A 464 -21.73 10.18 12.19
N LYS A 465 -22.68 9.25 12.08
CA LYS A 465 -22.51 7.83 12.45
C LYS A 465 -22.96 6.91 11.31
N PRO A 466 -22.13 5.95 10.86
CA PRO A 466 -20.68 5.85 11.12
C PRO A 466 -19.90 6.99 10.45
N GLY A 467 -18.66 7.25 10.87
CA GLY A 467 -17.79 8.26 10.22
C GLY A 467 -17.26 9.38 11.11
N LYS A 468 -17.46 9.32 12.44
CA LYS A 468 -16.95 10.33 13.42
C LYS A 468 -15.51 10.75 13.15
N SER A 469 -14.68 9.75 12.88
CA SER A 469 -13.23 9.85 12.79
C SER A 469 -12.73 10.21 11.39
N THR A 470 -13.63 10.57 10.48
CA THR A 470 -13.24 10.96 9.12
C THR A 470 -12.51 12.30 9.17
N MET A 471 -11.41 12.39 8.44
CA MET A 471 -10.58 13.59 8.34
C MET A 471 -10.35 13.94 6.88
N PHE A 472 -10.37 15.23 6.58
CA PHE A 472 -9.97 15.77 5.29
C PHE A 472 -8.85 16.80 5.46
N ALA A 473 -7.83 16.70 4.62
CA ALA A 473 -6.69 17.59 4.64
C ALA A 473 -6.18 17.86 3.22
N THR A 474 -5.42 18.94 3.05
CA THR A 474 -4.75 19.29 1.80
C THR A 474 -3.29 19.61 2.03
N CYS A 475 -2.41 19.28 1.10
CA CYS A 475 -1.04 19.79 1.09
C CYS A 475 -0.65 20.34 -0.28
N THR A 476 0.43 21.13 -0.31
CA THR A 476 1.11 21.46 -1.57
C THR A 476 2.30 20.52 -1.72
N PHE A 477 2.34 19.76 -2.80
CA PHE A 477 3.42 18.81 -3.09
C PHE A 477 3.80 18.93 -4.57
N LYS A 478 5.09 19.18 -4.85
CA LYS A 478 5.62 19.47 -6.20
C LYS A 478 4.76 20.50 -6.96
N GLN A 479 4.48 21.63 -6.29
CA GLN A 479 3.68 22.75 -6.82
C GLN A 479 2.21 22.44 -7.17
N LYS A 480 1.71 21.25 -6.82
CA LYS A 480 0.28 20.88 -6.98
C LYS A 480 -0.39 20.73 -5.62
N ILE A 481 -1.67 21.10 -5.55
CA ILE A 481 -2.49 20.82 -4.38
C ILE A 481 -2.89 19.35 -4.40
N LYS A 482 -2.64 18.66 -3.30
CA LYS A 482 -3.01 17.26 -3.07
C LYS A 482 -4.00 17.17 -1.93
N PHE A 483 -4.91 16.22 -2.00
CA PHE A 483 -5.99 16.02 -1.03
C PHE A 483 -5.80 14.70 -0.29
N PHE A 484 -6.19 14.68 0.99
CA PHE A 484 -6.21 13.48 1.82
C PHE A 484 -7.61 13.28 2.37
N LEU A 485 -8.17 12.10 2.20
CA LEU A 485 -9.38 11.67 2.89
C LEU A 485 -9.06 10.44 3.74
N CYS A 486 -9.13 10.58 5.06
CA CYS A 486 -8.78 9.52 5.99
C CYS A 486 -10.01 9.04 6.74
N MET A 487 -10.23 7.72 6.79
CA MET A 487 -11.43 7.13 7.39
C MET A 487 -11.15 5.80 8.09
N SER A 488 -12.10 5.34 8.90
CA SER A 488 -12.01 4.05 9.57
C SER A 488 -12.02 2.91 8.56
N ALA A 489 -11.17 1.89 8.72
CA ALA A 489 -11.21 0.67 7.91
C ALA A 489 -12.45 -0.22 8.16
N ASN A 490 -13.39 0.22 9.01
CA ASN A 490 -14.66 -0.46 9.20
C ASN A 490 -15.49 -0.42 7.89
N PRO A 491 -15.91 -1.56 7.31
CA PRO A 491 -16.59 -1.61 6.02
C PRO A 491 -17.84 -0.72 5.91
N THR A 492 -18.66 -0.67 6.96
CA THR A 492 -19.83 0.21 7.02
C THR A 492 -19.42 1.69 7.02
N THR A 493 -18.32 2.04 7.70
CA THR A 493 -17.78 3.40 7.67
C THR A 493 -17.24 3.77 6.29
N VAL A 494 -16.45 2.90 5.68
CA VAL A 494 -15.90 3.12 4.32
C VAL A 494 -17.05 3.36 3.34
N SER A 495 -18.03 2.47 3.32
CA SER A 495 -19.18 2.57 2.42
C SER A 495 -19.96 3.89 2.59
N VAL A 496 -20.29 4.27 3.83
CA VAL A 496 -21.02 5.51 4.11
C VAL A 496 -20.20 6.76 3.78
N VAL A 497 -18.95 6.82 4.23
CA VAL A 497 -18.07 7.97 4.00
C VAL A 497 -17.81 8.17 2.50
N THR A 498 -17.66 7.08 1.75
CA THR A 498 -17.48 7.15 0.30
C THR A 498 -18.68 7.83 -0.39
N HIS A 499 -19.91 7.44 -0.07
CA HIS A 499 -21.10 8.01 -0.72
C HIS A 499 -21.49 9.40 -0.21
N VAL A 500 -21.23 9.69 1.07
CA VAL A 500 -21.61 10.97 1.69
C VAL A 500 -20.57 12.06 1.45
N LEU A 501 -19.27 11.71 1.37
CA LEU A 501 -18.19 12.69 1.29
C LEU A 501 -17.30 12.52 0.05
N LEU A 502 -16.77 11.32 -0.20
CA LEU A 502 -15.77 11.14 -1.27
C LEU A 502 -16.35 11.32 -2.68
N LEU A 503 -17.44 10.63 -3.01
CA LEU A 503 -18.05 10.69 -4.33
C LEU A 503 -18.61 12.09 -4.64
N PRO A 504 -19.34 12.77 -3.74
CA PRO A 504 -19.74 14.16 -3.96
C PRO A 504 -18.54 15.08 -4.23
N PHE A 505 -17.47 14.94 -3.45
CA PHE A 505 -16.25 15.72 -3.65
C PHE A 505 -15.59 15.45 -5.01
N LEU A 506 -15.49 14.18 -5.43
CA LEU A 506 -14.96 13.81 -6.74
C LEU A 506 -15.83 14.33 -7.88
N ASN A 507 -17.16 14.26 -7.75
CA ASN A 507 -18.09 14.76 -8.74
C ASN A 507 -17.97 16.28 -8.92
N GLU A 508 -17.77 17.03 -7.82
CA GLU A 508 -17.50 18.46 -7.89
C GLU A 508 -16.16 18.76 -8.57
N MET A 509 -15.10 18.00 -8.25
CA MET A 509 -13.80 18.16 -8.91
C MET A 509 -13.84 17.88 -10.42
N TYR A 510 -14.68 16.95 -10.86
CA TYR A 510 -14.82 16.59 -12.28
C TYR A 510 -15.93 17.38 -13.02
N CYS A 511 -16.58 18.35 -12.36
CA CYS A 511 -17.75 19.06 -12.88
C CYS A 511 -18.85 18.11 -13.42
N ASN A 512 -18.98 16.92 -12.83
CA ASN A 512 -19.92 15.91 -13.28
C ASN A 512 -21.21 15.97 -12.44
N TYR A 513 -22.29 16.47 -13.04
CA TYR A 513 -23.58 16.64 -12.36
C TYR A 513 -24.48 15.40 -12.44
N LEU A 514 -24.11 14.38 -13.22
CA LEU A 514 -24.97 13.23 -13.55
C LEU A 514 -25.02 12.14 -12.47
N THR A 515 -24.10 12.16 -11.50
CA THR A 515 -23.93 11.13 -10.46
C THR A 515 -24.25 11.66 -9.06
N LYS A 516 -25.05 12.72 -8.95
CA LYS A 516 -25.55 13.18 -7.65
C LYS A 516 -26.63 12.20 -7.17
N PRO A 517 -26.51 11.67 -5.94
CA PRO A 517 -27.55 10.85 -5.37
C PRO A 517 -28.91 11.57 -5.36
N ILE A 518 -29.98 10.85 -5.67
CA ILE A 518 -31.33 11.42 -5.63
C ILE A 518 -31.74 11.54 -4.17
N ASN A 519 -31.94 12.77 -3.70
CA ASN A 519 -32.48 13.04 -2.38
C ASN A 519 -34.00 12.93 -2.43
N MET A 520 -34.55 12.02 -1.65
CA MET A 520 -35.99 11.81 -1.55
C MET A 520 -36.42 11.56 -0.11
N GLN A 521 -37.73 11.48 0.15
CA GLN A 521 -38.26 11.03 1.43
C GLN A 521 -38.64 9.55 1.36
N ALA A 522 -38.30 8.80 2.40
CA ALA A 522 -38.73 7.41 2.57
C ALA A 522 -39.44 7.27 3.93
N CYS A 523 -40.47 6.42 3.97
CA CYS A 523 -41.21 6.15 5.19
C CYS A 523 -40.55 5.03 6.01
N VAL A 524 -40.26 5.31 7.28
CA VAL A 524 -39.79 4.32 8.26
C VAL A 524 -40.95 3.99 9.20
N HIS A 525 -41.30 2.70 9.33
CA HIS A 525 -42.43 2.25 10.16
C HIS A 525 -42.00 1.58 11.47
N THR A 526 -40.71 1.27 11.61
CA THR A 526 -40.14 0.60 12.78
C THR A 526 -39.54 1.61 13.75
N LYS A 527 -39.75 1.40 15.05
CA LYS A 527 -39.13 2.23 16.09
C LYS A 527 -37.60 2.15 16.00
N HIS A 528 -36.94 3.30 16.04
CA HIS A 528 -35.48 3.38 16.01
C HIS A 528 -34.91 4.24 17.12
N GLU A 529 -33.94 3.70 17.85
CA GLU A 529 -33.12 4.49 18.77
C GLU A 529 -32.27 5.48 17.99
N LEU A 530 -32.44 6.76 18.33
CA LEU A 530 -31.65 7.83 17.75
C LEU A 530 -30.32 7.92 18.47
N HIS A 531 -29.26 8.14 17.69
CA HIS A 531 -27.94 8.39 18.25
C HIS A 531 -27.80 9.89 18.53
N SER A 532 -26.89 10.28 19.43
CA SER A 532 -26.53 11.69 19.68
C SER A 532 -26.00 12.46 18.45
N ARG A 533 -25.87 11.80 17.30
CA ARG A 533 -25.33 12.34 16.05
C ARG A 533 -26.16 11.80 14.88
N PRO A 534 -26.31 12.55 13.78
CA PRO A 534 -27.01 12.07 12.60
C PRO A 534 -26.47 10.70 12.16
N LYS A 535 -27.38 9.74 12.00
CA LYS A 535 -27.01 8.35 11.69
C LYS A 535 -27.38 8.03 10.25
N PHE A 536 -26.38 7.68 9.47
CA PHE A 536 -26.54 7.14 8.13
C PHE A 536 -26.63 5.62 8.21
N SER A 537 -27.65 5.05 7.58
CA SER A 537 -27.85 3.60 7.56
C SER A 537 -28.23 3.15 6.16
N TRP A 538 -27.58 2.10 5.69
CA TRP A 538 -28.02 1.40 4.49
C TRP A 538 -29.40 0.79 4.71
N THR A 539 -30.23 0.91 3.70
CA THR A 539 -31.59 0.38 3.64
C THR A 539 -31.92 -0.04 2.22
N THR A 540 -32.98 -0.82 2.08
CA THR A 540 -33.59 -1.13 0.80
C THR A 540 -34.91 -0.40 0.70
N LEU A 541 -35.03 0.46 -0.32
CA LEU A 541 -36.29 1.10 -0.66
C LEU A 541 -37.13 0.14 -1.50
N ARG A 542 -38.40 -0.01 -1.11
CA ARG A 542 -39.43 -0.69 -1.91
C ARG A 542 -40.62 0.22 -2.08
N TRP A 543 -41.13 0.30 -3.31
CA TRP A 543 -42.38 0.95 -3.62
C TRP A 543 -43.53 -0.04 -3.47
N MET A 544 -44.61 0.42 -2.87
CA MET A 544 -45.89 -0.29 -2.85
C MET A 544 -46.80 0.42 -3.86
N GLU A 545 -47.64 -0.34 -4.58
CA GLU A 545 -48.44 0.17 -5.71
C GLU A 545 -49.32 1.39 -5.38
N THR A 546 -49.64 1.60 -4.10
CA THR A 546 -50.54 2.66 -3.61
C THR A 546 -49.83 3.82 -2.91
N GLU A 547 -48.49 3.82 -2.81
CA GLU A 547 -47.76 4.80 -1.98
C GLU A 547 -46.91 5.79 -2.79
N ARG A 548 -47.00 7.07 -2.42
CA ARG A 548 -46.24 8.16 -3.05
C ARG A 548 -44.76 8.16 -2.70
N PHE A 549 -44.37 7.54 -1.58
CA PHE A 549 -42.99 7.46 -1.10
C PHE A 549 -42.61 6.01 -0.79
N PRO A 550 -41.37 5.58 -1.08
CA PRO A 550 -40.94 4.22 -0.79
C PRO A 550 -40.82 3.98 0.71
N ARG A 551 -41.01 2.72 1.10
CA ARG A 551 -40.75 2.25 2.47
C ARG A 551 -39.32 1.78 2.60
N ALA A 552 -38.69 2.13 3.72
CA ALA A 552 -37.33 1.70 4.07
C ALA A 552 -37.36 0.40 4.89
N TYR A 553 -36.69 -0.64 4.41
CA TYR A 553 -36.60 -1.96 5.04
C TYR A 553 -35.18 -2.29 5.56
N CYS A 554 -35.10 -3.30 6.44
CA CYS A 554 -33.85 -3.86 6.98
C CYS A 554 -32.95 -2.85 7.72
N LEU A 555 -33.38 -2.31 8.87
CA LEU A 555 -32.59 -1.33 9.62
C LEU A 555 -31.80 -1.90 10.83
N GLN A 556 -31.94 -3.20 11.14
CA GLN A 556 -31.45 -3.78 12.39
C GLN A 556 -30.02 -4.36 12.32
N ASN A 557 -29.48 -4.70 11.13
CA ASN A 557 -28.18 -5.38 11.03
C ASN A 557 -27.21 -4.74 9.99
N GLN A 558 -26.46 -3.72 10.42
CA GLN A 558 -25.63 -2.89 9.52
C GLN A 558 -24.51 -3.63 8.76
N HIS A 559 -24.08 -4.80 9.23
CA HIS A 559 -23.02 -5.60 8.57
C HIS A 559 -23.51 -6.38 7.34
N GLN A 560 -24.80 -6.74 7.26
CA GLN A 560 -25.37 -7.43 6.09
C GLN A 560 -26.03 -6.45 5.10
N ASN A 561 -26.41 -5.26 5.57
CA ASN A 561 -27.25 -4.33 4.80
C ASN A 561 -26.52 -3.54 3.70
N TYR A 562 -25.23 -3.20 3.86
CA TYR A 562 -24.52 -2.43 2.83
C TYR A 562 -24.25 -3.23 1.54
N GLN A 563 -24.37 -4.56 1.58
CA GLN A 563 -24.21 -5.44 0.40
C GLN A 563 -25.50 -5.60 -0.41
N LYS A 564 -26.68 -5.30 0.18
CA LYS A 564 -28.01 -5.51 -0.43
C LYS A 564 -28.87 -4.24 -0.48
N GLY A 565 -28.42 -3.15 0.13
CA GLY A 565 -29.14 -1.88 0.17
C GLY A 565 -28.92 -1.05 -1.09
N ASN A 566 -29.97 -0.40 -1.58
CA ASN A 566 -29.94 0.54 -2.72
C ASN A 566 -30.06 2.01 -2.28
N ALA A 567 -30.11 2.28 -0.98
CA ALA A 567 -30.24 3.63 -0.46
C ALA A 567 -29.56 3.82 0.91
N LEU A 568 -29.21 5.06 1.20
CA LEU A 568 -28.65 5.51 2.47
C LEU A 568 -29.62 6.47 3.17
N LEU A 569 -30.15 6.03 4.30
CA LEU A 569 -31.15 6.77 5.07
C LEU A 569 -30.45 7.64 6.13
N LYS A 570 -30.81 8.93 6.20
CA LYS A 570 -30.23 9.92 7.12
C LYS A 570 -31.15 10.15 8.31
N LEU A 571 -30.96 9.36 9.38
CA LEU A 571 -31.67 9.52 10.64
C LEU A 571 -31.19 10.81 11.37
N PRO A 572 -32.10 11.58 11.97
CA PRO A 572 -31.75 12.77 12.74
C PRO A 572 -30.96 12.42 14.01
N SER A 573 -30.31 13.41 14.61
CA SER A 573 -29.72 13.28 15.94
C SER A 573 -30.81 13.27 17.03
N CYS A 574 -30.58 12.49 18.07
CA CYS A 574 -31.39 12.46 19.29
C CYS A 574 -31.43 13.84 19.95
N SER A 575 -32.63 14.33 20.27
CA SER A 575 -32.84 15.48 21.16
C SER A 575 -33.13 14.97 22.57
N PRO A 576 -32.84 15.74 23.65
CA PRO A 576 -33.08 15.31 25.03
C PRO A 576 -34.52 14.86 25.31
N ASN A 577 -35.48 15.34 24.51
CA ASN A 577 -36.91 15.10 24.68
C ASN A 577 -37.47 14.01 23.74
N GLN A 578 -36.69 13.48 22.78
CA GLN A 578 -37.12 12.43 21.84
C GLN A 578 -35.98 11.46 21.49
N PRO A 579 -35.78 10.41 22.32
CA PRO A 579 -34.72 9.41 22.10
C PRO A 579 -35.07 8.33 21.07
N ILE A 580 -36.35 8.19 20.74
CA ILE A 580 -36.87 7.17 19.83
C ILE A 580 -37.57 7.88 18.67
N LEU A 581 -37.20 7.48 17.46
CA LEU A 581 -37.92 7.85 16.26
C LEU A 581 -39.07 6.85 16.04
N GLU A 582 -40.29 7.38 16.04
CA GLU A 582 -41.50 6.65 15.64
C GLU A 582 -41.67 6.70 14.11
N ALA A 583 -42.85 6.31 13.60
CA ALA A 583 -43.08 6.30 12.16
C ALA A 583 -42.94 7.72 11.56
N ALA A 584 -42.02 7.89 10.61
CA ALA A 584 -41.67 9.21 10.07
C ALA A 584 -41.16 9.13 8.63
N PHE A 585 -41.29 10.25 7.92
CA PHE A 585 -40.63 10.46 6.62
C PHE A 585 -39.21 10.98 6.83
N ILE A 586 -38.24 10.28 6.25
CA ILE A 586 -36.83 10.53 6.52
C ILE A 586 -36.09 10.84 5.21
N PRO A 587 -35.25 11.89 5.20
CA PRO A 587 -34.36 12.16 4.08
C PRO A 587 -33.52 10.93 3.77
N THR A 588 -33.61 10.49 2.52
CA THR A 588 -32.97 9.28 2.04
C THR A 588 -32.28 9.56 0.71
N MET A 589 -31.06 9.08 0.63
CA MET A 589 -30.19 9.19 -0.52
C MET A 589 -30.32 7.90 -1.32
N PHE A 590 -31.01 7.94 -2.46
CA PHE A 590 -31.11 6.78 -3.36
C PHE A 590 -29.82 6.68 -4.18
N LEU A 591 -29.26 5.46 -4.23
CA LEU A 591 -27.93 5.16 -4.78
C LEU A 591 -27.96 4.09 -5.88
N GLY A 592 -29.16 3.55 -6.16
CA GLY A 592 -29.39 2.54 -7.20
C GLY A 592 -29.80 3.12 -8.54
#